data_AF-A0A7T1HJ80-F1
#
_entry.id   AF-A0A7T1HJ80-F1
#
_cell.length_a   1.000
_cell.length_b   1.000
_cell.length_c   1.000
_cell.angle_alpha   90.00
_cell.angle_beta   90.00
_cell.angle_gamma   90.00
#
_symmetry.space_group_name_H-M   'P 1'
#
loop_
_entity.id
_entity.type
_entity.pdbx_description
1 polymer ?
#
loop_
_entity_poly.entity_id
_entity_poly.type
_entity_poly.pdbx_seq_one_letter_code
_entity_poly.pdbx_strand_id
1 'polypeptide(L)'
;MFNVKLVCEGITDKIILEAVLFAYLQSDKFTVNCIQPESSEIQGVPAEHGTGWKGVRNWCQMIQAAGGLEEVRALASEVDLLIIHVDGEIVFEAEINAGQPCPPPEHNVIKAESIVISWLGLQQLPPNVVIWAPSMMTEAWILRVLFPSLPESSSCLNPSASSTCVECISDPKAALLGKRPKLVQRRNRTKNGKRITEIKPITSSYKAIGGSISQAWPDLVANLWTAARLQHNLSQALPIT
;
A
#
# COMPACT_ATOMS: atom_id res chain seq x y z
N MET A 1 -13.37 -18.84 -6.95
CA MET A 1 -12.04 -18.23 -7.14
C MET A 1 -12.27 -16.75 -7.04
N PHE A 2 -11.69 -16.07 -6.05
CA PHE A 2 -11.95 -14.65 -5.83
C PHE A 2 -11.23 -13.79 -6.87
N ASN A 3 -11.94 -12.89 -7.52
CA ASN A 3 -11.41 -11.97 -8.49
C ASN A 3 -11.24 -10.58 -7.85
N VAL A 4 -9.99 -10.25 -7.55
CA VAL A 4 -9.61 -8.98 -6.93
C VAL A 4 -9.05 -8.05 -7.99
N LYS A 5 -9.60 -6.84 -8.08
CA LYS A 5 -9.03 -5.72 -8.84
C LYS A 5 -8.15 -4.87 -7.93
N LEU A 6 -7.04 -4.37 -8.47
CA LEU A 6 -6.09 -3.55 -7.72
C LEU A 6 -5.73 -2.27 -8.47
N VAL A 7 -5.81 -1.15 -7.77
CA VAL A 7 -5.15 0.12 -8.13
C VAL A 7 -4.11 0.40 -7.06
N CYS A 8 -2.84 0.57 -7.41
CA CYS A 8 -1.75 0.76 -6.45
C CYS A 8 -0.67 1.70 -6.98
N GLU A 9 0.26 2.08 -6.10
CA GLU A 9 1.37 2.97 -6.45
C GLU A 9 2.44 2.30 -7.32
N GLY A 10 2.73 1.02 -7.04
CA GLY A 10 3.67 0.23 -7.82
C GLY A 10 3.52 -1.28 -7.64
N ILE A 11 4.29 -2.03 -8.44
CA ILE A 11 4.20 -3.50 -8.48
C ILE A 11 4.66 -4.18 -7.18
N THR A 12 5.47 -3.51 -6.36
CA THR A 12 5.89 -4.02 -5.05
C THR A 12 4.73 -4.10 -4.08
N ASP A 13 3.79 -3.16 -4.13
CA ASP A 13 2.61 -3.14 -3.28
C ASP A 13 1.66 -4.29 -3.64
N LYS A 14 1.49 -4.58 -4.94
CA LYS A 14 0.77 -5.77 -5.41
C LYS A 14 1.33 -7.06 -4.81
N ILE A 15 2.66 -7.22 -4.79
CA ILE A 15 3.30 -8.43 -4.24
C ILE A 15 2.99 -8.58 -2.74
N ILE A 16 3.07 -7.48 -1.99
CA ILE A 16 2.74 -7.49 -0.56
C ILE A 16 1.25 -7.80 -0.36
N LEU A 17 0.37 -7.21 -1.17
CA LEU A 17 -1.06 -7.48 -1.10
C LEU A 17 -1.42 -8.94 -1.40
N GLU A 18 -0.79 -9.54 -2.41
CA GLU A 18 -0.98 -10.96 -2.72
C GLU A 18 -0.59 -11.85 -1.53
N ALA A 19 0.49 -11.52 -0.83
CA ALA A 19 0.89 -12.22 0.40
C ALA A 19 -0.12 -12.04 1.54
N VAL A 20 -0.69 -10.83 1.69
CA VAL A 20 -1.73 -10.53 2.67
C VAL A 20 -3.02 -11.28 2.36
N LEU A 21 -3.49 -11.24 1.10
CA LEU A 21 -4.70 -11.95 0.67
C LEU A 21 -4.56 -13.46 0.83
N PHE A 22 -3.39 -14.02 0.53
CA PHE A 22 -3.11 -15.43 0.77
C PHE A 22 -3.22 -15.79 2.27
N ALA A 23 -2.69 -14.95 3.15
CA ALA A 23 -2.77 -15.17 4.60
C ALA A 23 -4.20 -14.98 5.13
N TYR A 24 -4.91 -13.97 4.64
CA TYR A 24 -6.28 -13.68 5.01
C TYR A 24 -7.23 -14.80 4.59
N LEU A 25 -7.22 -15.18 3.31
CA LEU A 25 -8.11 -16.18 2.72
C LEU A 25 -7.70 -17.62 3.06
N GLN A 26 -6.48 -17.83 3.55
CA GLN A 26 -5.87 -19.15 3.79
C GLN A 26 -5.96 -20.06 2.54
N SER A 27 -5.87 -19.45 1.36
CA SER A 27 -6.21 -20.08 0.10
C SER A 27 -5.52 -19.35 -1.05
N ASP A 28 -5.11 -20.09 -2.06
CA ASP A 28 -4.59 -19.58 -3.33
C ASP A 28 -5.69 -19.40 -4.39
N LYS A 29 -6.96 -19.63 -4.02
CA LYS A 29 -8.11 -19.52 -4.93
C LYS A 29 -8.54 -18.07 -5.14
N PHE A 30 -7.60 -17.19 -5.48
CA PHE A 30 -7.85 -15.81 -5.85
C PHE A 30 -6.91 -15.35 -6.96
N THR A 31 -7.31 -14.31 -7.68
CA THR A 31 -6.48 -13.63 -8.68
C THR A 31 -6.47 -12.14 -8.40
N VAL A 32 -5.30 -11.50 -8.47
CA VAL A 32 -5.17 -10.04 -8.36
C VAL A 32 -4.83 -9.46 -9.73
N ASN A 33 -5.79 -8.78 -10.34
CA ASN A 33 -5.63 -8.07 -11.61
C ASN A 33 -5.41 -6.58 -11.33
N CYS A 34 -4.20 -6.10 -11.60
CA CYS A 34 -3.83 -4.70 -11.40
C CYS A 34 -4.30 -3.86 -12.59
N ILE A 35 -5.20 -2.92 -12.32
CA ILE A 35 -5.74 -1.94 -13.27
C ILE A 35 -4.73 -0.80 -13.46
N GLN A 36 -4.13 -0.33 -12.37
CA GLN A 36 -3.19 0.79 -12.36
C GLN A 36 -2.10 0.53 -11.31
N PRO A 37 -0.79 0.61 -11.65
CA PRO A 37 -0.27 0.76 -13.00
C PRO A 37 -0.61 -0.44 -13.88
N GLU A 38 -0.87 -0.20 -15.16
CA GLU A 38 -1.06 -1.29 -16.12
C GLU A 38 0.20 -2.16 -16.21
N SER A 39 0.02 -3.46 -16.51
CA SER A 39 1.10 -4.46 -16.63
C SER A 39 2.21 -4.12 -17.64
N SER A 40 2.06 -3.06 -18.43
CA SER A 40 3.00 -2.56 -19.42
C SER A 40 4.31 -1.99 -18.82
N GLU A 41 4.41 -1.86 -17.49
CA GLU A 41 5.70 -1.66 -16.79
C GLU A 41 6.73 -2.76 -17.12
N ILE A 42 6.28 -3.98 -17.47
CA ILE A 42 7.15 -5.10 -17.88
C ILE A 42 7.84 -4.82 -19.23
N GLN A 43 7.34 -3.87 -20.02
CA GLN A 43 7.82 -3.55 -21.37
C GLN A 43 8.38 -2.12 -21.52
N GLY A 44 8.52 -1.36 -20.43
CA GLY A 44 9.06 0.01 -20.48
C GLY A 44 8.11 1.04 -21.09
N VAL A 45 6.82 0.74 -21.19
CA VAL A 45 5.77 1.68 -21.58
C VAL A 45 5.33 2.44 -20.31
N PRO A 46 5.27 3.78 -20.32
CA PRO A 46 4.71 4.54 -19.20
C PRO A 46 3.26 4.11 -18.96
N ALA A 47 2.90 3.81 -17.71
CA ALA A 47 1.50 3.60 -17.34
C ALA A 47 0.66 4.80 -17.79
N GLU A 48 -0.54 4.56 -18.33
CA GLU A 48 -1.41 5.60 -18.91
C GLU A 48 -1.63 6.78 -17.94
N HIS A 49 -1.70 6.49 -16.65
CA HIS A 49 -1.92 7.49 -15.60
C HIS A 49 -0.65 7.91 -14.85
N GLY A 50 0.52 7.36 -15.20
CA GLY A 50 1.78 7.54 -14.48
C GLY A 50 1.99 6.54 -13.32
N THR A 51 3.06 6.71 -12.54
CA THR A 51 3.42 5.83 -11.40
C THR A 51 3.30 6.55 -10.07
N GLY A 52 3.21 5.81 -8.96
CA GLY A 52 3.06 6.37 -7.61
C GLY A 52 1.65 6.92 -7.35
N TRP A 53 1.47 7.56 -6.21
CA TRP A 53 0.17 8.08 -5.78
C TRP A 53 -0.54 9.00 -6.79
N LYS A 54 0.19 9.74 -7.62
CA LYS A 54 -0.40 10.57 -8.68
C LYS A 54 -1.08 9.73 -9.76
N GLY A 55 -0.55 8.54 -10.06
CA GLY A 55 -1.21 7.59 -10.96
C GLY A 55 -2.51 7.07 -10.39
N VAL A 56 -2.54 6.77 -9.09
CA VAL A 56 -3.77 6.39 -8.37
C VAL A 56 -4.80 7.53 -8.41
N ARG A 57 -4.38 8.76 -8.11
CA ARG A 57 -5.24 9.96 -8.19
C ARG A 57 -5.82 10.15 -9.59
N ASN A 58 -4.98 10.10 -10.62
CA ASN A 58 -5.40 10.28 -12.01
C ASN A 58 -6.42 9.22 -12.42
N TRP A 59 -6.20 7.97 -12.04
CA TRP A 59 -7.17 6.90 -12.26
C TRP A 59 -8.49 7.23 -11.55
N CYS A 60 -8.48 7.54 -10.25
CA CYS A 60 -9.70 7.89 -9.51
C CYS A 60 -10.48 9.05 -10.15
N GLN A 61 -9.78 10.10 -10.62
CA GLN A 61 -10.41 11.25 -11.27
C GLN A 61 -10.98 10.91 -12.65
N MET A 62 -10.35 10.01 -13.40
CA MET A 62 -10.91 9.46 -14.64
C MET A 62 -12.21 8.70 -14.35
N ILE A 63 -12.23 7.84 -13.33
CA ILE A 63 -13.45 7.11 -12.90
C ILE A 63 -14.56 8.10 -12.55
N GLN A 64 -14.23 9.14 -11.77
CA GLN A 64 -15.19 10.19 -11.42
C GLN A 64 -15.76 10.88 -12.68
N ALA A 65 -14.89 11.25 -13.63
CA ALA A 65 -15.30 11.90 -14.88
C ALA A 65 -16.13 10.98 -15.79
N ALA A 66 -15.92 9.67 -15.72
CA ALA A 66 -16.66 8.66 -16.47
C ALA A 66 -18.03 8.30 -15.86
N GLY A 67 -18.40 8.88 -14.71
CA GLY A 67 -19.69 8.63 -14.06
C GLY A 67 -19.64 7.65 -12.88
N GLY A 68 -18.45 7.18 -12.49
CA GLY A 68 -18.24 6.36 -11.29
C GLY A 68 -17.74 4.93 -11.57
N LEU A 69 -17.60 4.16 -10.49
CA LEU A 69 -16.99 2.81 -10.51
C LEU A 69 -17.79 1.77 -11.31
N GLU A 70 -19.11 1.92 -11.39
CA GLU A 70 -20.01 1.01 -12.13
C GLU A 70 -19.88 1.20 -13.64
N GLU A 71 -19.86 2.45 -14.12
CA GLU A 71 -19.82 2.80 -15.55
C GLU A 71 -18.56 2.27 -16.24
N VAL A 72 -17.44 2.27 -15.52
CA VAL A 72 -16.14 1.77 -16.00
C VAL A 72 -15.91 0.29 -15.72
N ARG A 73 -16.95 -0.43 -15.25
CA ARG A 73 -16.90 -1.87 -14.93
C ARG A 73 -15.82 -2.24 -13.91
N ALA A 74 -15.37 -1.29 -13.08
CA ALA A 74 -14.43 -1.58 -12.00
C ALA A 74 -15.05 -2.50 -10.93
N LEU A 75 -16.40 -2.49 -10.83
CA LEU A 75 -17.21 -3.34 -9.96
C LEU A 75 -18.14 -4.28 -10.75
N ALA A 76 -17.73 -4.69 -11.95
CA ALA A 76 -18.51 -5.66 -12.73
C ALA A 76 -18.82 -6.93 -11.91
N SER A 77 -19.91 -7.63 -12.24
CA SER A 77 -20.43 -8.78 -11.47
C SER A 77 -19.42 -9.89 -11.17
N GLU A 78 -18.37 -10.01 -11.98
CA GLU A 78 -17.28 -10.96 -11.82
C GLU A 78 -16.19 -10.49 -10.85
N VAL A 79 -16.24 -9.27 -10.35
CA VAL A 79 -15.26 -8.68 -9.42
C VAL A 79 -15.78 -8.80 -7.98
N ASP A 80 -15.10 -9.62 -7.19
CA ASP A 80 -15.46 -9.81 -5.77
C ASP A 80 -14.98 -8.66 -4.89
N LEU A 81 -13.85 -8.04 -5.25
CA LEU A 81 -13.23 -6.99 -4.44
C LEU A 81 -12.40 -6.03 -5.30
N LEU A 82 -12.55 -4.73 -5.07
CA LEU A 82 -11.62 -3.71 -5.56
C LEU A 82 -10.79 -3.17 -4.39
N ILE A 83 -9.47 -3.20 -4.53
CA ILE A 83 -8.53 -2.61 -3.57
C ILE A 83 -7.85 -1.39 -4.21
N ILE A 84 -7.86 -0.27 -3.51
CA ILE A 84 -7.14 0.95 -3.89
C ILE A 84 -6.06 1.20 -2.85
N HIS A 85 -4.81 1.07 -3.25
CA HIS A 85 -3.63 1.26 -2.41
C HIS A 85 -3.01 2.64 -2.65
N VAL A 86 -2.75 3.32 -1.54
CA VAL A 86 -1.97 4.56 -1.47
C VAL A 86 -1.22 4.56 -0.14
N ASP A 87 0.05 4.91 -0.16
CA ASP A 87 0.82 5.11 1.06
C ASP A 87 0.35 6.36 1.80
N GLY A 88 0.14 6.26 3.11
CA GLY A 88 -0.41 7.35 3.92
C GLY A 88 0.48 8.60 3.95
N GLU A 89 1.74 8.52 3.52
CA GLU A 89 2.63 9.67 3.39
C GLU A 89 2.11 10.76 2.44
N ILE A 90 1.14 10.45 1.56
CA ILE A 90 0.52 11.44 0.66
C ILE A 90 -0.01 12.68 1.39
N VAL A 91 -0.40 12.55 2.66
CA VAL A 91 -0.91 13.70 3.44
C VAL A 91 0.16 14.77 3.66
N PHE A 92 1.45 14.42 3.57
CA PHE A 92 2.57 15.34 3.72
C PHE A 92 3.03 15.96 2.39
N GLU A 93 2.46 15.53 1.26
CA GLU A 93 2.77 16.13 -0.04
C GLU A 93 2.35 17.60 -0.06
N ALA A 94 3.18 18.47 -0.63
CA ALA A 94 2.95 19.92 -0.59
C ALA A 94 1.61 20.34 -1.23
N GLU A 95 1.10 19.57 -2.19
CA GLU A 95 -0.18 19.81 -2.84
C GLU A 95 -1.40 19.34 -2.02
N ILE A 96 -1.20 18.53 -0.98
CA ILE A 96 -2.24 18.03 -0.08
C ILE A 96 -2.15 18.73 1.28
N ASN A 97 -0.94 18.81 1.85
CA ASN A 97 -0.59 19.54 3.07
C ASN A 97 -1.58 19.34 4.23
N ALA A 98 -1.88 18.08 4.53
CA ALA A 98 -2.88 17.65 5.50
C ALA A 98 -2.33 16.73 6.59
N GLY A 99 -1.01 16.53 6.62
CA GLY A 99 -0.35 15.62 7.55
C GLY A 99 -0.39 16.09 9.00
N GLN A 100 -0.46 15.13 9.91
CA GLN A 100 -0.48 15.31 11.35
C GLN A 100 0.69 14.57 12.01
N PRO A 101 1.08 14.95 13.23
CA PRO A 101 2.09 14.22 13.99
C PRO A 101 1.75 12.73 14.12
N CYS A 102 2.77 11.88 13.98
CA CYS A 102 2.70 10.44 14.16
C CYS A 102 3.76 10.07 15.22
N PRO A 103 3.41 9.36 16.30
CA PRO A 103 2.14 8.66 16.58
C PRO A 103 0.97 9.56 17.08
N PRO A 104 -0.29 9.09 16.92
CA PRO A 104 -0.70 7.79 16.40
C PRO A 104 -0.77 7.75 14.85
N PRO A 105 -0.59 6.56 14.22
CA PRO A 105 -0.63 6.40 12.75
C PRO A 105 -2.02 6.64 12.14
N GLU A 106 -3.08 6.39 12.91
CA GLU A 106 -4.47 6.42 12.42
C GLU A 106 -4.89 7.78 11.84
N HIS A 107 -4.38 8.89 12.38
CA HIS A 107 -4.72 10.23 11.90
C HIS A 107 -4.39 10.43 10.41
N ASN A 108 -3.18 10.02 10.01
CA ASN A 108 -2.72 10.19 8.64
C ASN A 108 -3.38 9.18 7.70
N VAL A 109 -3.62 7.95 8.17
CA VAL A 109 -4.29 6.90 7.38
C VAL A 109 -5.75 7.29 7.08
N ILE A 110 -6.53 7.67 8.08
CA ILE A 110 -7.94 8.08 7.88
C ILE A 110 -8.01 9.29 6.96
N LYS A 111 -7.05 10.22 7.07
CA LYS A 111 -6.97 11.38 6.17
C LYS A 111 -6.65 10.98 4.73
N ALA A 112 -5.71 10.07 4.52
CA ALA A 112 -5.39 9.51 3.20
C ALA A 112 -6.60 8.78 2.60
N GLU A 113 -7.30 7.94 3.38
CA GLU A 113 -8.56 7.28 2.97
C GLU A 113 -9.58 8.30 2.48
N SER A 114 -9.82 9.37 3.25
CA SER A 114 -10.75 10.45 2.90
C SER A 114 -10.35 11.19 1.61
N ILE A 115 -9.05 11.41 1.39
CA ILE A 115 -8.54 12.03 0.16
C ILE A 115 -8.82 11.14 -1.05
N VAL A 116 -8.53 9.83 -0.96
CA VAL A 116 -8.78 8.88 -2.05
C VAL A 116 -10.28 8.79 -2.37
N ILE A 117 -11.14 8.75 -1.34
CA ILE A 117 -12.60 8.82 -1.51
C ILE A 117 -13.01 10.10 -2.27
N SER A 118 -12.40 11.24 -1.94
CA SER A 118 -12.69 12.50 -2.64
C SER A 118 -12.25 12.48 -4.10
N TRP A 119 -11.14 11.80 -4.44
CA TRP A 119 -10.70 11.66 -5.84
C TRP A 119 -11.66 10.83 -6.69
N LEU A 120 -12.38 9.90 -6.07
CA LEU A 120 -13.44 9.12 -6.73
C LEU A 120 -14.76 9.91 -6.85
N GLY A 121 -14.87 11.08 -6.22
CA GLY A 121 -16.11 11.84 -6.15
C GLY A 121 -17.18 11.20 -5.27
N LEU A 122 -16.80 10.35 -4.33
CA LEU A 122 -17.73 9.61 -3.47
C LEU A 122 -17.83 10.26 -2.08
N GLN A 123 -18.94 10.00 -1.39
CA GLN A 123 -19.06 10.29 0.05
C GLN A 123 -18.75 9.05 0.91
N GLN A 124 -19.03 7.86 0.38
CA GLN A 124 -18.78 6.57 1.01
C GLN A 124 -18.36 5.56 -0.06
N LEU A 125 -17.52 4.60 0.33
CA LEU A 125 -17.14 3.49 -0.55
C LEU A 125 -18.26 2.45 -0.69
N PRO A 126 -18.42 1.83 -1.87
CA PRO A 126 -19.23 0.64 -2.02
C PRO A 126 -18.73 -0.52 -1.13
N PRO A 127 -19.61 -1.48 -0.74
CA PRO A 127 -19.25 -2.53 0.21
C PRO A 127 -18.08 -3.42 -0.21
N ASN A 128 -17.89 -3.64 -1.51
CA ASN A 128 -16.81 -4.44 -2.09
C ASN A 128 -15.59 -3.60 -2.52
N VAL A 129 -15.42 -2.40 -1.95
CA VAL A 129 -14.27 -1.53 -2.20
C VAL A 129 -13.51 -1.27 -0.90
N VAL A 130 -12.21 -1.54 -0.92
CA VAL A 130 -11.31 -1.32 0.22
C VAL A 130 -10.22 -0.35 -0.17
N ILE A 131 -10.01 0.69 0.65
CA ILE A 131 -8.76 1.45 0.62
C ILE A 131 -7.76 0.75 1.53
N TRP A 132 -6.58 0.48 0.99
CA TRP A 132 -5.43 -0.01 1.74
C TRP A 132 -4.39 1.09 1.84
N ALA A 133 -4.21 1.63 3.05
CA ALA A 133 -3.21 2.67 3.30
C ALA A 133 -2.34 2.30 4.51
N PRO A 134 -1.08 1.84 4.28
CA PRO A 134 -0.04 1.89 5.30
C PRO A 134 0.15 3.35 5.77
N SER A 135 0.61 3.57 7.02
CA SER A 135 0.65 4.94 7.57
C SER A 135 1.67 5.85 6.89
N MET A 136 2.90 5.40 6.73
CA MET A 136 3.92 6.13 5.97
C MET A 136 4.19 5.43 4.64
N MET A 137 4.67 4.18 4.69
CA MET A 137 4.91 3.36 3.49
C MET A 137 4.69 1.88 3.77
N THR A 138 4.36 1.09 2.74
CA THR A 138 4.26 -0.37 2.81
C THR A 138 5.52 -1.02 3.42
N GLU A 139 6.71 -0.46 3.20
CA GLU A 139 7.96 -0.99 3.75
C GLU A 139 8.03 -1.04 5.28
N ALA A 140 7.20 -0.27 6.00
CA ALA A 140 7.10 -0.37 7.45
C ALA A 140 6.71 -1.80 7.90
N TRP A 141 5.79 -2.45 7.18
CA TRP A 141 5.40 -3.83 7.46
C TRP A 141 6.55 -4.79 7.20
N ILE A 142 7.31 -4.57 6.12
CA ILE A 142 8.47 -5.40 5.79
C ILE A 142 9.56 -5.26 6.86
N LEU A 143 9.80 -4.06 7.37
CA LEU A 143 10.75 -3.80 8.45
C LEU A 143 10.35 -4.57 9.72
N ARG A 144 9.05 -4.56 10.07
CA ARG A 144 8.51 -5.33 11.21
C ARG A 144 8.70 -6.83 11.03
N VAL A 145 8.38 -7.38 9.86
CA VAL A 145 8.46 -8.83 9.60
C VAL A 145 9.89 -9.34 9.62
N LEU A 146 10.80 -8.68 8.90
CA LEU A 146 12.13 -9.22 8.68
C LEU A 146 13.15 -8.82 9.73
N PHE A 147 12.89 -7.72 10.44
CA PHE A 147 13.83 -7.17 11.41
C PHE A 147 13.15 -6.75 12.73
N PRO A 148 12.37 -7.65 13.38
CA PRO A 148 11.58 -7.32 14.58
C PRO A 148 12.41 -6.94 15.82
N SER A 149 13.72 -7.17 15.79
CA SER A 149 14.65 -6.81 16.86
C SER A 149 15.22 -5.40 16.71
N LEU A 150 14.95 -4.70 15.61
CA LEU A 150 15.43 -3.33 15.41
C LEU A 150 14.58 -2.36 16.23
N PRO A 151 15.18 -1.31 16.84
CA PRO A 151 14.42 -0.25 17.49
C PRO A 151 13.36 0.36 16.57
N GLU A 152 13.69 0.53 15.29
CA GLU A 152 12.80 1.06 14.24
C GLU A 152 11.60 0.15 13.92
N SER A 153 11.62 -1.11 14.36
CA SER A 153 10.52 -2.08 14.12
C SER A 153 9.48 -2.12 15.25
N SER A 154 9.63 -1.23 16.24
CA SER A 154 8.76 -1.17 17.42
C SER A 154 7.32 -0.80 17.06
N SER A 155 6.35 -1.49 17.63
CA SER A 155 4.92 -1.24 17.43
C SER A 155 4.50 0.15 17.95
N CYS A 156 3.58 0.80 17.24
CA CYS A 156 2.95 2.04 17.70
C CYS A 156 1.94 1.83 18.84
N LEU A 157 1.52 0.58 19.07
CA LEU A 157 0.56 0.21 20.12
C LEU A 157 1.22 0.08 21.50
N ASN A 158 2.56 0.00 21.56
CA ASN A 158 3.34 -0.09 22.80
C ASN A 158 4.26 1.13 22.95
N PRO A 159 3.74 2.27 23.47
CA PRO A 159 4.43 3.57 23.48
C PRO A 159 5.47 3.70 24.61
N SER A 160 6.22 2.64 24.91
CA SER A 160 7.30 2.70 25.91
C SER A 160 8.53 3.44 25.36
N ALA A 161 8.46 4.77 25.48
CA ALA A 161 9.53 5.77 25.58
C ALA A 161 10.47 6.03 24.37
N SER A 162 10.34 7.25 23.82
CA SER A 162 11.34 8.06 23.09
C SER A 162 11.66 7.78 21.62
N SER A 163 11.28 6.64 21.02
CA SER A 163 11.53 6.37 19.60
C SER A 163 10.27 6.41 18.75
N THR A 164 10.38 6.96 17.54
CA THR A 164 9.36 6.83 16.49
C THR A 164 9.07 5.33 16.25
N CYS A 165 7.81 4.94 16.35
CA CYS A 165 7.38 3.57 16.06
C CYS A 165 7.35 3.27 14.56
N VAL A 166 7.34 1.99 14.18
CA VAL A 166 7.55 1.51 12.80
C VAL A 166 6.58 2.10 11.78
N GLU A 167 5.31 2.32 12.13
CA GLU A 167 4.31 2.89 11.22
C GLU A 167 4.47 4.41 11.05
N CYS A 168 5.26 5.07 11.90
CA CYS A 168 5.49 6.51 11.88
C CYS A 168 6.88 6.92 11.35
N ILE A 169 7.69 5.96 10.88
CA ILE A 169 8.98 6.25 10.29
C ILE A 169 8.78 6.85 8.89
N SER A 170 9.38 8.01 8.65
CA SER A 170 9.24 8.71 7.37
C SER A 170 9.90 8.00 6.19
N ASP A 171 10.97 7.25 6.41
CA ASP A 171 11.62 6.47 5.36
C ASP A 171 12.05 5.07 5.83
N PRO A 172 11.12 4.10 5.97
CA PRO A 172 11.46 2.71 6.24
C PRO A 172 12.38 2.09 5.17
N LYS A 173 12.45 2.62 3.93
CA LYS A 173 13.42 2.14 2.93
C LYS A 173 14.85 2.48 3.34
N ALA A 174 15.08 3.62 3.98
CA ALA A 174 16.39 3.94 4.56
C ALA A 174 16.78 2.93 5.64
N ALA A 175 15.84 2.51 6.50
CA ALA A 175 16.08 1.47 7.49
C ALA A 175 16.37 0.10 6.83
N LEU A 176 15.77 -0.23 5.68
CA LEU A 176 16.04 -1.48 4.96
C LEU A 176 17.39 -1.48 4.20
N LEU A 177 17.98 -0.31 3.97
CA LEU A 177 19.17 -0.19 3.13
C LEU A 177 20.37 -0.91 3.75
N GLY A 178 21.00 -1.79 2.97
CA GLY A 178 22.18 -2.55 3.39
C GLY A 178 21.86 -3.80 4.23
N LYS A 179 20.58 -4.06 4.56
CA LYS A 179 20.16 -5.28 5.26
C LYS A 179 20.02 -6.47 4.32
N ARG A 180 19.97 -7.67 4.89
CA ARG A 180 19.72 -8.95 4.19
C ARG A 180 18.39 -9.55 4.66
N PRO A 181 17.52 -10.03 3.76
CA PRO A 181 17.66 -10.02 2.29
C PRO A 181 17.71 -8.60 1.72
N LYS A 182 18.40 -8.42 0.58
CA LYS A 182 18.60 -7.09 -0.02
C LYS A 182 17.32 -6.67 -0.73
N LEU A 183 16.49 -5.87 -0.06
CA LEU A 183 15.20 -5.43 -0.57
C LEU A 183 15.25 -4.12 -1.36
N VAL A 184 16.18 -3.24 -0.99
CA VAL A 184 16.31 -1.92 -1.61
C VAL A 184 17.75 -1.67 -2.05
N GLN A 185 17.93 -0.74 -2.99
CA GLN A 185 19.24 -0.31 -3.46
C GLN A 185 19.28 1.18 -3.76
N ARG A 186 20.47 1.78 -3.62
CA ARG A 186 20.73 3.14 -4.10
C ARG A 186 20.81 3.14 -5.62
N ARG A 187 20.07 4.04 -6.26
CA ARG A 187 20.15 4.32 -7.69
C ARG A 187 20.44 5.80 -7.89
N ASN A 188 21.40 6.10 -8.76
CA ASN A 188 21.65 7.46 -9.20
C ASN A 188 20.74 7.78 -10.38
N ARG A 189 20.10 8.95 -10.36
CA ARG A 189 19.43 9.52 -11.54
C ARG A 189 19.71 11.01 -11.64
N THR A 190 19.49 11.57 -12.82
CA THR A 190 19.56 13.01 -13.04
C THR A 190 18.15 13.56 -13.06
N LYS A 191 17.86 14.57 -12.24
CA LYS A 191 16.59 15.31 -12.24
C LYS A 191 16.90 16.80 -12.30
N ASN A 192 16.35 17.50 -13.30
CA ASN A 192 16.60 18.92 -13.54
C ASN A 192 18.10 19.28 -13.58
N GLY A 193 18.91 18.46 -14.27
CA GLY A 193 20.37 18.64 -14.37
C GLY A 193 21.16 18.33 -13.08
N LYS A 194 20.49 18.02 -11.96
CA LYS A 194 21.14 17.64 -10.70
C LYS A 194 21.17 16.12 -10.54
N ARG A 195 22.34 15.58 -10.14
CA ARG A 195 22.47 14.18 -9.76
C ARG A 195 21.81 13.98 -8.40
N ILE A 196 20.86 13.06 -8.34
CA ILE A 196 20.16 12.67 -7.12
C ILE A 196 20.34 11.17 -6.90
N THR A 197 20.50 10.78 -5.64
CA THR A 197 20.52 9.36 -5.23
C THR A 197 19.18 9.03 -4.59
N GLU A 198 18.49 8.04 -5.10
CA GLU A 198 17.24 7.53 -4.56
C GLU A 198 17.40 6.10 -4.06
N ILE A 199 16.65 5.72 -3.03
CA ILE A 199 16.55 4.33 -2.58
C ILE A 199 15.35 3.71 -3.31
N LYS A 200 15.60 2.66 -4.09
CA LYS A 200 14.60 1.98 -4.91
C LYS A 200 14.39 0.54 -4.45
N PRO A 201 13.15 0.05 -4.39
CA PRO A 201 12.85 -1.35 -4.19
C PRO A 201 13.45 -2.26 -5.28
N ILE A 202 13.70 -3.51 -4.92
CA ILE A 202 14.13 -4.58 -5.81
C ILE A 202 12.99 -5.59 -5.89
N THR A 203 12.20 -5.53 -6.96
CA THR A 203 10.96 -6.30 -7.12
C THR A 203 11.14 -7.81 -6.93
N SER A 204 12.22 -8.40 -7.43
CA SER A 204 12.50 -9.83 -7.25
C SER A 204 12.71 -10.21 -5.78
N SER A 205 13.32 -9.33 -4.99
CA SER A 205 13.49 -9.54 -3.56
C SER A 205 12.17 -9.45 -2.80
N TYR A 206 11.23 -8.60 -3.24
CA TYR A 206 9.90 -8.52 -2.64
C TYR A 206 9.11 -9.81 -2.86
N LYS A 207 9.18 -10.39 -4.07
CA LYS A 207 8.58 -11.71 -4.35
C LYS A 207 9.11 -12.79 -3.43
N ALA A 208 10.42 -12.78 -3.16
CA ALA A 208 11.08 -13.78 -2.33
C ALA A 208 10.64 -13.73 -0.85
N ILE A 209 10.14 -12.60 -0.36
CA ILE A 209 9.70 -12.45 1.04
C ILE A 209 8.19 -12.62 1.22
N GLY A 210 7.42 -12.88 0.16
CA GLY A 210 5.96 -13.02 0.24
C GLY A 210 5.52 -14.05 1.28
N GLY A 211 6.18 -15.22 1.33
CA GLY A 211 5.90 -16.23 2.34
C GLY A 211 6.15 -15.76 3.78
N SER A 212 7.20 -14.96 4.02
CA SER A 212 7.47 -14.36 5.33
C SER A 212 6.37 -13.38 5.73
N ILE A 213 5.88 -12.55 4.80
CA ILE A 213 4.78 -11.63 5.05
C ILE A 213 3.50 -12.41 5.40
N SER A 214 3.15 -13.43 4.60
CA SER A 214 1.95 -14.22 4.85
C SER A 214 1.99 -14.93 6.22
N GLN A 215 3.14 -15.52 6.57
CA GLN A 215 3.31 -16.20 7.85
C GLN A 215 3.24 -15.22 9.04
N ALA A 216 3.78 -14.01 8.88
CA ALA A 216 3.81 -13.00 9.93
C ALA A 216 2.51 -12.16 9.99
N TRP A 217 1.54 -12.38 9.10
CA TRP A 217 0.32 -11.58 9.04
C TRP A 217 -0.44 -11.50 10.37
N PRO A 218 -0.61 -12.58 11.16
CA PRO A 218 -1.21 -12.48 12.49
C PRO A 218 -0.43 -11.58 13.46
N ASP A 219 0.91 -11.58 13.42
CA ASP A 219 1.74 -10.67 14.23
C ASP A 219 1.55 -9.22 13.78
N LEU A 220 1.52 -8.97 12.47
CA LEU A 220 1.28 -7.64 11.92
C LEU A 220 -0.08 -7.11 12.35
N VAL A 221 -1.14 -7.89 12.22
CA VAL A 221 -2.51 -7.52 12.66
C VAL A 221 -2.55 -7.26 14.16
N ALA A 222 -1.84 -8.04 14.98
CA ALA A 222 -1.82 -7.85 16.43
C ALA A 222 -1.02 -6.62 16.88
N ASN A 223 -0.02 -6.19 16.10
CA ASN A 223 0.95 -5.18 16.55
C ASN A 223 0.94 -3.88 15.74
N LEU A 224 0.36 -3.84 14.53
CA LEU A 224 0.33 -2.67 13.67
C LEU A 224 -1.12 -2.25 13.42
N TRP A 225 -1.42 -0.99 13.67
CA TRP A 225 -2.77 -0.46 13.50
C TRP A 225 -3.22 -0.55 12.04
N THR A 226 -2.34 -0.23 11.09
CA THR A 226 -2.64 -0.26 9.65
C THR A 226 -2.91 -1.67 9.12
N ALA A 227 -2.23 -2.69 9.65
CA ALA A 227 -2.47 -4.08 9.29
C ALA A 227 -3.82 -4.56 9.85
N ALA A 228 -4.11 -4.22 11.12
CA ALA A 228 -5.41 -4.50 11.73
C ALA A 228 -6.56 -3.82 10.97
N ARG A 229 -6.36 -2.57 10.53
CA ARG A 229 -7.31 -1.81 9.72
C ARG A 229 -7.58 -2.50 8.38
N LEU A 230 -6.55 -2.95 7.67
CA LEU A 230 -6.74 -3.69 6.42
C LEU A 230 -7.48 -5.02 6.66
N GLN A 231 -7.08 -5.80 7.66
CA GLN A 231 -7.75 -7.05 8.03
C GLN A 231 -9.25 -6.82 8.32
N HIS A 232 -9.57 -5.77 9.08
CA HIS A 232 -10.95 -5.41 9.36
C HIS A 232 -11.72 -5.06 8.08
N ASN A 233 -11.18 -4.21 7.22
CA ASN A 233 -11.82 -3.82 5.97
C ASN A 233 -12.04 -5.02 5.03
N LEU A 234 -11.06 -5.94 4.94
CA LEU A 234 -11.20 -7.20 4.19
C LEU A 234 -12.32 -8.07 4.77
N SER A 235 -12.45 -8.16 6.10
CA SER A 235 -13.53 -8.93 6.73
C SER A 235 -14.93 -8.42 6.42
N GLN A 236 -15.07 -7.12 6.17
CA GLN A 236 -16.36 -6.52 5.80
C GLN A 236 -16.65 -6.68 4.31
N ALA A 237 -15.63 -6.49 3.45
CA ALA A 237 -15.80 -6.49 2.00
C ALA A 237 -15.77 -7.89 1.38
N LEU A 238 -15.06 -8.83 2.01
CA LEU A 238 -14.84 -10.19 1.52
C LEU A 238 -14.98 -11.19 2.68
N PRO A 239 -16.20 -11.41 3.19
CA PRO A 239 -16.43 -12.31 4.31
C PRO A 239 -16.08 -13.75 3.92
N ILE A 240 -15.20 -14.37 4.69
CA ILE A 240 -14.84 -15.79 4.53
C ILE A 240 -15.98 -16.60 5.15
N THR A 241 -16.67 -17.39 4.33
CA THR A 241 -17.73 -18.32 4.75
C THR A 241 -17.20 -19.69 5.12
#